data_AF-A0A2V8GZD6-F1
#
_entry.id   AF-A0A2V8GZD6-F1
#
_cell.length_a   1.000
_cell.length_b   1.000
_cell.length_c   1.000
_cell.angle_alpha   90.00
_cell.angle_beta   90.00
_cell.angle_gamma   90.00
#
_symmetry.space_group_name_H-M   'P 1'
#
loop_
_entity.id
_entity.type
_entity.pdbx_description
1 polymer ?
#
loop_
_entity_poly.entity_id
_entity_poly.type
_entity_poly.pdbx_seq_one_letter_code
_entity_poly.pdbx_strand_id
1 'polypeptide(L)'
;MNAGLHIYDIADARQPKEIGYFIPPDQPRVAGAPPPPAKWVTDSADVLVDTRGYIYLSDRHAGIYILRYTGPKPGPAIPLHSE
;
A
#
# COMPACT_ATOMS: atom_id res chain seq x y z
N MET A 1 4.22 -9.00 10.07
CA MET A 1 4.84 -9.47 8.82
C MET A 1 3.77 -9.42 7.78
N ASN A 2 3.84 -8.43 6.91
CA ASN A 2 2.74 -8.08 6.01
C ASN A 2 3.35 -8.03 4.61
N ALA A 3 2.64 -8.49 3.58
CA ALA A 3 3.17 -8.59 2.22
C ALA A 3 3.19 -7.25 1.46
N GLY A 4 3.09 -6.10 2.17
CA GLY A 4 2.96 -4.79 1.54
C GLY A 4 1.55 -4.52 1.00
N LEU A 5 1.47 -3.63 0.01
CA LEU A 5 0.23 -3.25 -0.66
C LEU A 5 0.00 -4.13 -1.89
N HIS A 6 -1.19 -4.71 -2.01
CA HIS A 6 -1.65 -5.42 -3.20
C HIS A 6 -2.93 -4.79 -3.73
N ILE A 7 -3.04 -4.71 -5.05
CA ILE A 7 -4.17 -4.10 -5.77
C ILE A 7 -4.84 -5.17 -6.60
N TYR A 8 -6.14 -5.36 -6.39
CA TYR A 8 -6.93 -6.38 -7.07
C TYR A 8 -8.03 -5.74 -7.92
N ASP A 9 -8.20 -6.25 -9.15
CA ASP A 9 -9.42 -6.10 -9.91
C ASP A 9 -10.46 -7.09 -9.38
N ILE A 10 -11.62 -6.56 -9.00
CA ILE A 10 -12.76 -7.32 -8.46
C ILE A 10 -14.00 -7.23 -9.36
N ALA A 11 -13.84 -6.88 -10.64
CA ALA A 11 -14.94 -6.81 -11.61
C ALA A 11 -15.69 -8.14 -11.75
N ASP A 12 -14.99 -9.27 -11.64
CA ASP A 12 -15.59 -10.58 -11.34
C ASP A 12 -15.35 -10.90 -9.87
N ALA A 13 -16.39 -10.76 -9.05
CA ALA A 13 -16.32 -11.04 -7.60
C ALA A 13 -15.93 -12.49 -7.27
N ARG A 14 -16.10 -13.44 -8.20
CA ARG A 14 -15.69 -14.84 -8.03
C ARG A 14 -14.24 -15.10 -8.46
N GLN A 15 -13.62 -14.16 -9.17
CA GLN A 15 -12.25 -14.28 -9.67
C GLN A 15 -11.48 -12.95 -9.52
N PRO A 16 -11.14 -12.54 -8.29
CA PRO A 16 -10.24 -11.41 -8.07
C PRO A 16 -8.90 -11.64 -8.78
N LYS A 17 -8.40 -10.61 -9.46
CA LYS A 17 -7.11 -10.65 -10.18
C LYS A 17 -6.17 -9.61 -9.61
N GLU A 18 -4.97 -10.00 -9.23
CA GLU A 18 -3.95 -9.04 -8.82
C GLU A 18 -3.46 -8.25 -10.04
N ILE A 19 -3.50 -6.93 -9.95
CA ILE A 19 -3.19 -5.99 -11.05
C ILE A 19 -2.08 -5.00 -10.69
N GLY A 20 -1.49 -5.12 -9.50
CA GLY A 20 -0.37 -4.33 -9.05
C GLY A 20 -0.03 -4.59 -7.58
N TYR A 21 1.19 -4.26 -7.19
CA TYR A 21 1.64 -4.35 -5.81
C TYR A 21 2.72 -3.32 -5.53
N PHE A 22 2.95 -3.05 -4.25
CA PHE A 22 4.09 -2.31 -3.75
C PHE A 22 4.60 -2.96 -2.46
N ILE A 23 5.86 -3.39 -2.49
CA ILE A 23 6.57 -3.89 -1.31
C ILE A 23 7.47 -2.75 -0.83
N PRO A 24 7.25 -2.22 0.39
CA PRO A 24 8.17 -1.26 0.99
C PRO A 24 9.61 -1.80 0.95
N PRO A 25 10.60 -0.98 0.54
CA PRO A 25 11.99 -1.39 0.57
C PRO A 25 12.44 -1.61 2.01
N ASP A 26 13.44 -2.48 2.19
CA ASP A 26 14.15 -2.57 3.48
C ASP A 26 14.64 -1.18 3.88
N GLN A 27 14.38 -0.80 5.13
CA GLN A 27 14.69 0.54 5.60
C GLN A 27 16.20 0.82 5.58
N PRO A 28 16.64 1.97 5.03
CA PRO A 28 18.05 2.36 5.13
C PRO A 28 18.41 2.52 6.61
N ARG A 29 19.52 1.89 7.03
CA ARG A 29 20.06 2.09 8.37
C ARG A 29 20.30 3.58 8.58
N VAL A 30 19.82 4.10 9.72
CA VAL A 30 20.23 5.43 10.18
C VAL A 30 21.75 5.36 10.40
N ALA A 31 22.51 6.21 9.69
CA ALA A 31 23.96 6.25 9.82
C ALA A 31 24.34 6.59 11.28
N GLY A 32 25.16 5.73 11.90
CA GLY A 32 25.57 5.87 13.30
C GLY A 32 24.62 5.24 14.33
N ALA A 33 23.46 4.72 13.93
CA ALA A 33 22.62 3.93 14.82
C ALA A 33 23.15 2.49 14.94
N PRO A 34 23.11 1.89 16.15
CA PRO A 34 23.40 0.47 16.30
C PRO A 34 22.45 -0.36 15.43
N PRO A 35 22.91 -1.53 14.92
CA PRO A 35 22.03 -2.42 14.17
C PRO A 35 20.80 -2.75 15.03
N PRO A 36 19.59 -2.80 14.42
CA PRO A 36 18.40 -3.21 15.15
C PRO A 36 18.60 -4.63 15.70
N PRO A 37 18.01 -4.95 16.86
CA PRO A 37 18.15 -6.26 17.50
C PRO A 37 17.59 -7.41 16.64
N ALA A 38 16.75 -7.11 15.65
CA ALA A 38 16.27 -8.03 14.63
C ALA A 38 16.18 -7.35 13.26
N LYS A 39 16.11 -8.14 12.18
CA LYS A 39 15.84 -7.60 10.83
C LYS A 39 14.48 -6.89 10.85
N TRP A 40 14.44 -5.62 10.43
CA TRP A 40 13.18 -4.94 10.17
C TRP A 40 12.42 -5.72 9.11
N VAL A 41 11.17 -6.05 9.41
CA VAL A 41 10.27 -6.65 8.43
C VAL A 41 9.19 -5.64 8.12
N THR A 42 8.74 -5.62 6.87
CA THR A 42 7.58 -4.84 6.44
C THR A 42 6.41 -5.03 7.40
N ASP A 43 5.91 -3.91 7.90
CA ASP A 43 4.84 -3.83 8.89
C ASP A 43 3.89 -2.70 8.50
N SER A 44 3.34 -2.82 7.29
CA SER A 44 2.39 -1.87 6.74
C SER A 44 0.96 -2.20 7.15
N ALA A 45 0.22 -1.25 7.70
CA ALA A 45 -1.05 -1.53 8.38
C ALA A 45 -2.26 -1.02 7.62
N ASP A 46 -2.31 0.29 7.35
CA ASP A 46 -3.52 0.97 6.90
C ASP A 46 -3.38 1.48 5.47
N VAL A 47 -4.49 1.44 4.73
CA VAL A 47 -4.59 1.96 3.36
C VAL A 47 -5.74 2.94 3.27
N LEU A 48 -5.45 4.17 2.81
CA LEU A 48 -6.45 5.17 2.45
C LEU A 48 -6.26 5.58 1.00
N VAL A 49 -7.35 5.69 0.24
CA VAL A 49 -7.31 6.20 -1.14
C VAL A 49 -8.14 7.47 -1.24
N ASP A 50 -7.56 8.54 -1.75
CA ASP A 50 -8.27 9.81 -1.95
C ASP A 50 -8.95 9.91 -3.33
N THR A 51 -9.78 10.94 -3.50
CA THR A 51 -10.52 11.19 -4.76
C THR A 51 -9.62 11.59 -5.93
N ARG A 52 -8.35 11.93 -5.69
CA ARG A 52 -7.34 12.21 -6.73
C ARG A 52 -6.62 10.93 -7.17
N GLY A 53 -6.88 9.81 -6.50
CA GLY A 53 -6.27 8.50 -6.76
C GLY A 53 -4.92 8.29 -6.08
N TYR A 54 -4.57 9.09 -5.06
CA TYR A 54 -3.41 8.82 -4.22
C TYR A 54 -3.73 7.77 -3.17
N ILE A 55 -2.81 6.83 -3.00
CA ILE A 55 -2.88 5.76 -2.01
C ILE A 55 -1.89 6.10 -0.90
N TYR A 56 -2.40 6.21 0.32
CA TYR A 56 -1.63 6.44 1.54
C TYR A 56 -1.50 5.11 2.27
N LEU A 57 -0.27 4.62 2.42
CA LEU A 57 0.05 3.38 3.11
C LEU A 57 0.87 3.71 4.37
N SER A 58 0.35 3.36 5.55
CA SER A 58 1.11 3.48 6.80
C SER A 58 2.06 2.29 6.96
N ASP A 59 3.28 2.55 7.45
CA ASP A 59 4.26 1.54 7.83
C ASP A 59 4.89 1.93 9.17
N ARG A 60 4.95 0.97 10.10
CA ARG A 60 5.43 1.20 11.47
C ARG A 60 6.85 1.76 11.51
N HIS A 61 7.67 1.42 10.53
CA HIS A 61 9.07 1.75 10.51
C HIS A 61 9.35 2.91 9.55
N ALA A 62 8.60 3.01 8.43
CA ALA A 62 8.83 4.00 7.38
C ALA A 62 7.92 5.23 7.40
N GLY A 63 6.95 5.28 8.30
CA GLY A 63 5.97 6.36 8.32
C GLY A 63 4.91 6.15 7.24
N ILE A 64 4.79 7.07 6.28
CA ILE A 64 3.73 7.03 5.26
C ILE A 64 4.34 7.00 3.86
N TYR A 65 3.96 6.01 3.06
CA TYR A 65 4.17 6.00 1.62
C TYR A 65 2.98 6.64 0.91
N ILE A 66 3.26 7.52 -0.06
CA ILE A 66 2.26 8.10 -0.95
C ILE A 66 2.49 7.53 -2.35
N LEU A 67 1.53 6.74 -2.82
CA LEU A 67 1.63 5.96 -4.04
C LEU A 67 0.52 6.37 -5.01
N ARG A 68 0.70 6.04 -6.29
CA ARG A 68 -0.35 6.16 -7.32
C ARG A 68 -0.35 4.92 -8.19
N TYR A 69 -1.52 4.32 -8.39
CA TYR A 69 -1.65 3.21 -9.34
C TYR A 69 -1.38 3.70 -10.77
N THR A 70 -0.58 2.94 -11.51
CA THR A 70 -0.13 3.31 -12.87
C THR A 70 -0.73 2.45 -13.97
N GLY A 71 -1.48 1.39 -13.64
CA GLY A 71 -2.18 0.57 -14.61
C GLY A 71 -3.46 1.22 -15.15
N PRO A 72 -4.27 0.48 -15.94
CA PRO A 72 -5.52 0.98 -16.48
C PRO A 72 -6.41 1.55 -15.37
N LYS A 73 -6.91 2.78 -15.55
CA LYS A 73 -7.75 3.42 -14.53
C LYS A 73 -8.91 2.49 -14.17
N PRO A 74 -9.06 2.10 -12.89
CA PRO A 74 -10.31 1.51 -12.43
C PRO A 74 -11.45 2.47 -12.80
N GLY A 75 -12.63 1.91 -13.07
CA GLY A 75 -13.84 2.70 -13.28
C GLY A 75 -14.09 3.71 -12.14
N PRO A 76 -15.05 4.64 -12.28
CA PRO A 76 -15.29 5.67 -11.29
C PRO A 76 -15.36 5.06 -9.88
N ALA A 77 -14.75 5.75 -8.91
CA ALA A 77 -14.80 5.37 -7.51
C ALA A 77 -16.25 5.04 -7.14
N ILE A 78 -16.43 3.97 -6.35
CA ILE A 78 -17.73 3.55 -5.81
C ILE A 78 -18.52 4.82 -5.42
N PRO A 79 -19.78 4.99 -5.90
CA PRO A 79 -20.55 6.16 -5.54
C PRO A 79 -20.54 6.31 -4.03
N LEU A 80 -20.12 7.47 -3.53
CA LEU A 80 -20.33 7.82 -2.12
C LEU A 80 -21.81 7.57 -1.85
N HIS A 81 -22.12 6.71 -0.88
CA HIS A 81 -23.49 6.53 -0.42
C HIS A 81 -23.99 7.92 -0.02
N SER A 82 -24.86 8.49 -0.84
CA SER A 82 -25.59 9.71 -0.50
C SER A 82 -26.52 9.35 0.65
N GLU A 83 -26.36 10.04 1.78
CA GLU A 83 -27.27 9.97 2.94
C GLU A 83 -28.72 10.28 2.56
#